data_AF-A0AAW0PHW4-F1
#
_entry.id   AF-A0AAW0PHW4-F1
#
_cell.length_a   1.000
_cell.length_b   1.000
_cell.length_c   1.000
_cell.angle_alpha   90.00
_cell.angle_beta   90.00
_cell.angle_gamma   90.00
#
_symmetry.space_group_name_H-M   'P 1'
#
loop_
_entity.id
_entity.type
_entity.pdbx_description
1 polymer ?
#
loop_
_entity_poly.entity_id
_entity_poly.type
_entity_poly.pdbx_seq_one_letter_code
_entity_poly.pdbx_strand_id
1 'polypeptide(L)'
;MFSRLADRDRGRLTVFRGHSVLVVCSITSPFPVNTFKLEFSTVVLEKAAVDNAAHFVLDNEQIQEEDYYCSYDYVSKPGEFSEQEKFHLTIKEASYVRLDGAESRCLGRLQLEYKAEWRPVSQQQWSLREAAVVCRQLGCGFAMHTHIQSSVKELQSVWRFFSDCEGSESALLTCGSVRESMSDKTIHVLCSDIMARPTITVLADRRYSDDTKQVLVPEGHSVFVNCSVEPRFPGGSFSLLFSGAKKPTTSQKSSNYSAVFFLQNFNQAESGNYSCVYHNTVHQHNFTFQSKAVHITVPESRDIMLDDGQQRSDDAKVCSGTLFMRKGPSEMQMVTAETTGWDLKHASIVCRQLGCGEAVSTSKTKLQTFVSMWRFFSDCDGPEAALLDCGHIEEWFSPAAIQVSTQIQFKLDNRDRDNKQHIYYVSQR
;
A
#
# COMPACT_ATOMS: atom_id res chain seq x y z
N MET A 1 -39.11 15.48 4.62
CA MET A 1 -38.14 16.52 4.99
C MET A 1 -37.58 17.04 3.68
N PHE A 2 -37.87 18.29 3.28
CA PHE A 2 -37.42 18.83 2.00
C PHE A 2 -36.07 19.52 2.20
N SER A 3 -35.03 19.12 1.45
CA SER A 3 -33.79 19.89 1.37
C SER A 3 -34.05 21.11 0.49
N ARG A 4 -34.16 22.30 1.10
CA ARG A 4 -34.01 23.57 0.37
C ARG A 4 -32.52 23.90 0.34
N LEU A 5 -31.92 23.90 -0.85
CA LEU A 5 -30.81 24.76 -1.29
C LEU A 5 -30.32 24.22 -2.65
N ALA A 6 -30.60 24.97 -3.73
CA ALA A 6 -29.79 24.93 -4.93
C ALA A 6 -29.38 26.37 -5.19
N ASP A 7 -28.15 26.67 -4.79
CA ASP A 7 -27.46 27.88 -5.19
C ASP A 7 -27.42 27.95 -6.72
N ARG A 8 -27.49 29.16 -7.24
CA ARG A 8 -27.51 29.50 -8.65
C ARG A 8 -26.10 29.38 -9.24
N ASP A 9 -25.41 28.28 -8.94
CA ASP A 9 -24.03 28.03 -9.34
C ASP A 9 -23.92 26.70 -10.09
N ARG A 10 -23.91 26.81 -11.42
CA ARG A 10 -23.25 25.90 -12.38
C ARG A 10 -23.62 24.40 -12.27
N GLY A 11 -24.82 24.04 -12.72
CA GLY A 11 -25.11 22.71 -13.26
C GLY A 11 -24.83 21.52 -12.33
N ARG A 12 -24.75 21.72 -11.01
CA ARG A 12 -24.56 20.67 -10.00
C ARG A 12 -25.51 20.87 -8.84
N LEU A 13 -26.20 19.80 -8.46
CA LEU A 13 -27.11 19.73 -7.32
C LEU A 13 -26.61 18.62 -6.37
N THR A 14 -26.60 18.86 -5.06
CA THR A 14 -26.25 17.83 -4.07
C THR A 14 -27.47 17.48 -3.23
N VAL A 15 -27.74 16.18 -3.11
CA VAL A 15 -28.91 15.63 -2.41
C VAL A 15 -28.46 14.60 -1.40
N PHE A 16 -29.14 14.52 -0.26
CA PHE A 16 -28.84 13.50 0.74
C PHE A 16 -29.69 12.25 0.54
N ARG A 17 -29.09 11.07 0.68
CA ARG A 17 -29.79 9.78 0.63
C ARG A 17 -30.94 9.77 1.66
N GLY A 18 -32.13 9.32 1.23
CA GLY A 18 -33.34 9.32 2.07
C GLY A 18 -34.19 10.59 2.02
N HIS A 19 -33.78 11.63 1.28
CA HIS A 19 -34.57 12.86 1.10
C HIS A 19 -35.24 12.91 -0.28
N SER A 20 -36.45 13.48 -0.34
CA SER A 20 -37.09 13.87 -1.61
C SER A 20 -36.60 15.23 -2.06
N VAL A 21 -36.54 15.45 -3.38
CA VAL A 21 -35.99 16.65 -4.02
C VAL A 21 -37.06 17.35 -4.84
N LEU A 22 -37.09 18.68 -4.78
CA LEU A 22 -37.90 19.50 -5.68
C LEU A 22 -37.01 20.07 -6.78
N VAL A 23 -37.19 19.60 -8.00
CA VAL A 23 -36.55 20.14 -9.21
C VAL A 23 -37.51 21.14 -9.85
N VAL A 24 -37.01 22.33 -10.18
CA VAL A 24 -37.78 23.37 -10.87
C VAL A 24 -37.11 23.64 -12.21
N CYS A 25 -37.75 23.24 -13.30
CA CYS A 25 -37.36 23.66 -14.65
C CYS A 25 -38.09 24.99 -14.93
N SER A 26 -37.37 26.05 -15.30
CA SER A 26 -37.96 27.36 -15.57
C SER A 26 -37.17 28.11 -16.62
N ILE A 27 -37.84 28.93 -17.43
CA ILE A 27 -37.17 29.78 -18.41
C ILE A 27 -37.64 31.23 -18.35
N THR A 28 -36.75 32.13 -18.73
CA THR A 28 -37.09 33.54 -18.97
C THR A 28 -37.38 33.73 -20.46
N SER A 29 -38.62 33.55 -20.88
CA SER A 29 -39.05 33.75 -22.26
C SER A 29 -40.27 34.68 -22.34
N PRO A 30 -40.34 35.59 -23.34
CA PRO A 30 -41.53 36.39 -23.59
C PRO A 30 -42.68 35.57 -24.20
N PHE A 31 -42.41 34.34 -24.64
CA PHE A 31 -43.41 33.44 -25.20
C PHE A 31 -43.87 32.40 -24.17
N PRO A 32 -45.17 32.04 -24.14
CA PRO A 32 -45.68 31.07 -23.18
C PRO A 32 -45.18 29.66 -23.49
N VAL A 33 -44.63 29.00 -22.47
CA VAL A 33 -44.27 27.59 -22.49
C VAL A 33 -45.51 26.74 -22.30
N ASN A 34 -45.58 25.62 -23.02
CA ASN A 34 -46.67 24.66 -22.93
C ASN A 34 -46.35 23.59 -21.86
N THR A 35 -45.28 22.83 -22.08
CA THR A 35 -44.90 21.69 -21.24
C THR A 35 -43.40 21.69 -20.98
N PHE A 36 -43.02 21.26 -19.78
CA PHE A 36 -41.65 20.89 -19.45
C PHE A 36 -41.51 19.37 -19.36
N LYS A 37 -40.37 18.86 -19.82
CA LYS A 37 -39.92 17.50 -19.57
C LYS A 37 -38.68 17.48 -18.69
N LEU A 38 -38.65 16.54 -17.76
CA LEU A 38 -37.49 16.18 -16.96
C LEU A 38 -37.10 14.75 -17.30
N GLU A 39 -35.89 14.56 -17.82
CA GLU A 39 -35.38 13.28 -18.32
C GLU A 39 -34.14 12.87 -17.52
N PHE A 40 -34.10 11.60 -17.09
CA PHE A 40 -32.98 10.98 -16.39
C PHE A 40 -33.07 9.46 -16.50
N SER A 41 -31.94 8.76 -16.60
CA SER A 41 -31.90 7.32 -16.85
C SER A 41 -32.83 6.89 -18.01
N THR A 42 -33.87 6.10 -17.73
CA THR A 42 -34.93 5.70 -18.67
C THR A 42 -36.29 6.35 -18.37
N VAL A 43 -36.32 7.28 -17.40
CA VAL A 43 -37.54 7.93 -16.91
C VAL A 43 -37.71 9.29 -17.58
N VAL A 44 -38.93 9.55 -18.04
CA VAL A 44 -39.33 10.85 -18.61
C VAL A 44 -40.57 11.32 -17.84
N LEU A 45 -40.45 12.46 -17.17
CA LEU A 45 -41.56 13.10 -16.46
C LEU A 45 -41.98 14.36 -17.22
N GLU A 46 -43.27 14.49 -17.53
CA GLU A 46 -43.81 15.66 -18.21
C GLU A 46 -44.79 16.41 -17.33
N LYS A 47 -44.74 17.74 -17.37
CA LYS A 47 -45.67 18.59 -16.61
C LYS A 47 -45.98 19.88 -17.36
N ALA A 48 -47.24 20.29 -17.35
CA ALA A 48 -47.68 21.55 -17.91
C ALA A 48 -46.97 22.72 -17.20
N ALA A 49 -46.57 23.74 -17.98
CA ALA A 49 -45.94 24.92 -17.45
C ALA A 49 -46.96 25.83 -16.74
N VAL A 50 -46.56 26.39 -15.60
CA VAL A 50 -47.27 27.46 -14.89
C VAL A 50 -46.27 28.60 -14.74
N ASP A 51 -46.59 29.77 -15.29
CA ASP A 51 -45.70 30.95 -15.31
C ASP A 51 -44.30 30.65 -15.87
N ASN A 52 -44.23 29.93 -16.99
CA ASN A 52 -42.98 29.49 -17.64
C ASN A 52 -42.06 28.66 -16.73
N ALA A 53 -42.63 27.96 -15.73
CA ALA A 53 -41.93 27.03 -14.86
C ALA A 53 -42.74 25.75 -14.61
N ALA A 54 -42.05 24.66 -14.24
CA ALA A 54 -42.64 23.40 -13.81
C ALA A 54 -41.87 22.79 -12.64
N HIS A 55 -42.63 22.21 -11.71
CA HIS A 55 -42.13 21.69 -10.43
C HIS A 55 -42.24 20.17 -10.39
N PHE A 56 -41.12 19.47 -10.27
CA PHE A 56 -41.02 18.01 -10.21
C PHE A 56 -40.55 17.58 -8.82
N VAL A 57 -41.31 16.72 -8.14
CA VAL A 57 -40.90 16.13 -6.87
C VAL A 57 -40.36 14.74 -7.18
N LEU A 58 -39.09 14.51 -6.87
CA LEU A 58 -38.43 13.22 -7.00
C LEU A 58 -38.33 12.58 -5.61
N ASP A 59 -38.86 11.37 -5.47
CA ASP A 59 -38.76 10.61 -4.23
C ASP A 59 -37.46 9.81 -4.15
N ASN A 60 -37.09 9.36 -2.95
CA ASN A 60 -35.83 8.66 -2.68
C ASN A 60 -35.60 7.41 -3.57
N GLU A 61 -36.67 6.75 -4.05
CA GLU A 61 -36.55 5.59 -4.94
C GLU A 61 -36.22 5.97 -6.39
N GLN A 62 -36.51 7.22 -6.79
CA GLN A 62 -36.31 7.71 -8.16
C GLN A 62 -34.97 8.42 -8.34
N ILE A 63 -34.33 8.86 -7.25
CA ILE A 63 -33.12 9.67 -7.29
C ILE A 63 -31.88 8.78 -7.50
N GLN A 64 -31.18 9.03 -8.60
CA GLN A 64 -29.88 8.42 -8.92
C GLN A 64 -28.80 9.51 -9.07
N GLU A 65 -27.54 9.13 -8.80
CA GLU A 65 -26.37 10.00 -9.01
C GLU A 65 -26.00 10.00 -10.49
N GLU A 66 -26.64 10.91 -11.24
CA GLU A 66 -26.51 11.00 -12.69
C GLU A 66 -26.84 12.41 -13.20
N ASP A 67 -26.89 12.55 -14.52
CA ASP A 67 -27.26 13.78 -15.20
C ASP A 67 -28.77 13.83 -15.47
N TYR A 68 -29.38 14.97 -15.15
CA TYR A 68 -30.79 15.25 -15.39
C TYR A 68 -30.92 16.36 -16.42
N TYR A 69 -31.94 16.25 -17.27
CA TYR A 69 -32.14 17.12 -18.42
C TYR A 69 -33.52 17.76 -18.37
N CYS A 70 -33.57 19.10 -18.38
CA CYS A 70 -34.81 19.87 -18.54
C CYS A 70 -34.95 20.29 -20.01
N SER A 71 -36.09 19.98 -20.64
CA SER A 71 -36.46 20.51 -21.96
C SER A 71 -37.89 21.04 -21.94
N TYR A 72 -38.25 21.91 -22.89
CA TYR A 72 -39.59 22.51 -22.93
C TYR A 72 -40.08 22.76 -24.36
N ASP A 73 -41.38 22.82 -24.57
CA ASP A 73 -42.00 23.20 -25.84
C ASP A 73 -42.83 24.50 -25.69
N TYR A 74 -42.94 25.27 -26.76
CA TYR A 74 -43.76 26.48 -26.77
C TYR A 74 -45.21 26.16 -27.12
N VAL A 75 -46.16 26.95 -26.60
CA VAL A 75 -47.57 26.85 -27.00
C VAL A 75 -47.75 27.04 -28.51
N SER A 76 -46.89 27.83 -29.15
CA SER A 76 -46.92 28.07 -30.60
C SER A 76 -46.46 26.87 -31.45
N LYS A 77 -45.70 25.94 -30.86
CA LYS A 77 -45.09 24.78 -31.53
C LYS A 77 -45.09 23.57 -30.58
N PRO A 78 -46.27 23.00 -30.30
CA PRO A 78 -46.38 21.88 -29.37
C PRO A 78 -45.65 20.66 -29.91
N GLY A 79 -44.86 20.01 -29.06
CA GLY A 79 -44.08 18.81 -29.42
C GLY A 79 -42.68 19.08 -30.01
N GLU A 80 -42.33 20.33 -30.33
CA GLU A 80 -40.97 20.71 -30.76
C GLU A 80 -40.18 21.23 -29.54
N PHE A 81 -39.49 20.32 -28.85
CA PHE A 81 -38.78 20.62 -27.60
C PHE A 81 -37.46 21.36 -27.85
N SER A 82 -37.13 22.26 -26.91
CA SER A 82 -35.88 23.00 -26.86
C SER A 82 -34.65 22.09 -26.66
N GLU A 83 -33.46 22.66 -26.83
CA GLU A 83 -32.23 22.03 -26.36
C GLU A 83 -32.32 21.75 -24.85
N GLN A 84 -31.74 20.63 -24.43
CA GLN A 84 -31.78 20.14 -23.06
C GLN A 84 -30.79 20.91 -22.17
N GLU A 85 -31.30 21.56 -21.12
CA GLU A 85 -30.45 22.10 -20.05
C GLU A 85 -30.08 20.98 -19.06
N LYS A 86 -28.76 20.76 -18.90
CA LYS A 86 -28.20 19.69 -18.07
C LYS A 86 -27.82 20.19 -16.68
N PHE A 87 -28.18 19.41 -15.66
CA PHE A 87 -27.58 19.50 -14.34
C PHE A 87 -27.23 18.12 -13.79
N HIS A 88 -26.14 18.04 -13.04
CA HIS A 88 -25.66 16.80 -12.44
C HIS A 88 -26.12 16.70 -10.98
N LEU A 89 -26.71 15.59 -10.58
CA LEU A 89 -27.16 15.36 -9.21
C LEU A 89 -26.17 14.44 -8.50
N THR A 90 -25.55 14.92 -7.42
CA THR A 90 -24.65 14.15 -6.56
C THR A 90 -25.39 13.69 -5.31
N ILE A 91 -25.39 12.39 -5.04
CA ILE A 91 -25.98 11.84 -3.81
C ILE A 91 -24.89 11.74 -2.74
N LYS A 92 -25.12 12.40 -1.60
CA LYS A 92 -24.32 12.21 -0.40
C LYS A 92 -25.09 11.38 0.61
N GLU A 93 -24.40 10.52 1.34
CA GLU A 93 -24.96 10.00 2.59
C GLU A 93 -25.14 11.20 3.53
N ALA A 94 -26.36 11.44 4.04
CA ALA A 94 -26.55 12.42 5.10
C ALA A 94 -25.84 11.89 6.35
N SER A 95 -24.62 12.37 6.58
CA SER A 95 -24.05 12.30 7.92
C SER A 95 -24.72 13.38 8.75
N TYR A 96 -25.80 13.01 9.45
CA TYR A 96 -26.39 13.85 10.50
C TYR A 96 -25.46 14.00 11.71
N VAL A 97 -24.23 13.49 11.64
CA VAL A 97 -23.23 13.53 12.69
C VAL A 97 -21.99 14.26 12.15
N ARG A 98 -21.36 15.09 12.98
CA ARG A 98 -20.01 15.65 12.73
C ARG A 98 -19.24 15.80 14.03
N LEU A 99 -17.91 15.80 13.94
CA LEU A 99 -17.04 16.18 15.05
C LEU A 99 -16.54 17.60 14.81
N ASP A 100 -16.92 18.50 15.71
CA ASP A 100 -16.47 19.88 15.72
C ASP A 100 -15.15 19.97 16.50
N GLY A 101 -14.05 19.95 15.75
CA GLY A 101 -12.69 20.05 16.26
C GLY A 101 -11.80 20.83 15.30
N ALA A 102 -10.94 21.69 15.84
CA ALA A 102 -10.11 22.58 15.03
C ALA A 102 -9.02 21.85 14.23
N GLU A 103 -8.57 20.68 14.71
CA GLU A 103 -7.38 19.99 14.19
C GLU A 103 -7.69 18.84 13.23
N SER A 104 -8.89 18.23 13.30
CA SER A 104 -9.26 17.08 12.46
C SER A 104 -10.77 16.86 12.42
N ARG A 105 -11.29 16.34 11.31
CA ARG A 105 -12.68 15.86 11.19
C ARG A 105 -12.97 14.58 11.99
N CYS A 106 -11.92 13.90 12.46
CA CYS A 106 -11.98 12.62 13.16
C CYS A 106 -11.76 12.74 14.68
N LEU A 107 -11.70 13.97 15.19
CA LEU A 107 -11.65 14.30 16.62
C LEU A 107 -12.43 15.58 16.87
N GLY A 108 -13.24 15.58 17.92
CA GLY A 108 -13.83 16.80 18.39
C GLY A 108 -15.10 16.56 19.18
N ARG A 109 -15.83 17.66 19.38
CA ARG A 109 -17.13 17.65 20.03
C ARG A 109 -18.16 17.05 19.08
N LEU A 110 -18.89 16.05 19.57
CA LEU A 110 -19.95 15.42 18.80
C LEU A 110 -21.13 16.38 18.62
N GLN A 111 -21.44 16.67 17.36
CA GLN A 111 -22.60 17.45 16.94
C GLN A 111 -23.51 16.53 16.13
N LEU A 112 -24.82 16.63 16.39
CA LEU A 112 -25.84 15.91 15.66
C LEU A 112 -26.83 16.90 15.06
N GLU A 113 -27.20 16.67 13.81
CA GLU A 113 -28.31 17.33 13.13
C GLU A 113 -29.59 16.56 13.37
N TYR A 114 -30.56 17.21 14.03
CA TYR A 114 -31.89 16.65 14.19
C TYR A 114 -32.91 17.77 14.00
N LYS A 115 -33.95 17.50 13.19
CA LYS A 115 -34.94 18.52 12.78
C LYS A 115 -34.32 19.79 12.17
N ALA A 116 -33.32 19.61 11.30
CA ALA A 116 -32.60 20.69 10.61
C ALA A 116 -31.83 21.65 11.53
N GLU A 117 -31.45 21.19 12.74
CA GLU A 117 -30.65 21.97 13.67
C GLU A 117 -29.47 21.15 14.21
N TRP A 118 -28.27 21.73 14.11
CA TRP A 118 -27.04 21.17 14.66
C TRP A 118 -26.90 21.57 16.12
N ARG A 119 -26.83 20.59 17.02
CA ARG A 119 -26.52 20.82 18.44
C ARG A 119 -25.53 19.80 18.97
N PRO A 120 -24.78 20.16 20.03
CA PRO A 120 -23.92 19.20 20.70
C PRO A 120 -24.73 18.04 21.28
N VAL A 121 -24.14 16.85 21.28
CA VAL A 121 -24.75 15.68 21.90
C VAL A 121 -24.35 15.58 23.37
N SER A 122 -25.33 15.28 24.21
CA SER A 122 -25.15 14.96 25.63
C SER A 122 -25.74 13.58 25.92
N GLN A 123 -25.06 12.81 26.78
CA GLN A 123 -25.60 11.58 27.35
C GLN A 123 -25.02 11.41 28.75
N GLN A 124 -25.79 10.83 29.68
CA GLN A 124 -25.26 10.53 31.02
C GLN A 124 -24.23 9.38 31.01
N GLN A 125 -24.27 8.49 30.02
CA GLN A 125 -23.34 7.38 29.83
C GLN A 125 -23.11 7.13 28.32
N TRP A 126 -22.01 7.66 27.77
CA TRP A 126 -21.57 7.38 26.40
C TRP A 126 -20.44 6.36 26.44
N SER A 127 -20.51 5.31 25.62
CA SER A 127 -19.50 4.25 25.59
C SER A 127 -18.74 4.23 24.25
N LEU A 128 -17.77 3.31 24.14
CA LEU A 128 -17.08 3.07 22.86
C LEU A 128 -18.02 2.51 21.79
N ARG A 129 -19.19 1.95 22.15
CA ARG A 129 -20.16 1.41 21.17
C ARG A 129 -20.77 2.52 20.32
N GLU A 130 -21.29 3.56 20.95
CA GLU A 130 -21.86 4.72 20.23
C GLU A 130 -20.76 5.47 19.47
N ALA A 131 -19.58 5.62 20.08
CA ALA A 131 -18.43 6.20 19.40
C ALA A 131 -18.02 5.39 18.15
N ALA A 132 -18.12 4.05 18.17
CA ALA A 132 -17.80 3.21 17.02
C ALA A 132 -18.75 3.45 15.85
N VAL A 133 -20.04 3.63 16.12
CA VAL A 133 -21.04 4.01 15.10
C VAL A 133 -20.71 5.39 14.52
N VAL A 134 -20.38 6.37 15.37
CA VAL A 134 -19.97 7.72 14.94
C VAL A 134 -18.72 7.69 14.05
N CYS A 135 -17.65 7.01 14.48
CA CYS A 135 -16.40 6.94 13.73
C CYS A 135 -16.57 6.23 12.38
N ARG A 136 -17.43 5.20 12.34
CA ARG A 136 -17.79 4.51 11.11
C ARG A 136 -18.61 5.40 10.17
N GLN A 137 -19.65 6.07 10.70
CA GLN A 137 -20.51 6.97 9.93
C GLN A 137 -19.73 8.13 9.32
N LEU A 138 -18.68 8.61 10.00
CA LEU A 138 -17.78 9.66 9.50
C LEU A 138 -16.66 9.16 8.57
N GLY A 139 -16.53 7.84 8.41
CA GLY A 139 -15.41 7.24 7.67
C GLY A 139 -14.05 7.62 8.28
N CYS A 140 -13.95 7.58 9.61
CA CYS A 140 -12.75 7.90 10.39
C CYS A 140 -12.12 6.66 11.05
N GLY A 141 -12.44 5.48 10.51
CA GLY A 141 -12.02 4.19 11.04
C GLY A 141 -12.77 3.78 12.31
N PHE A 142 -12.06 3.25 13.31
CA PHE A 142 -12.65 2.73 14.54
C PHE A 142 -12.58 3.75 15.70
N ALA A 143 -13.49 3.63 16.65
CA ALA A 143 -13.45 4.45 17.85
C ALA A 143 -12.28 4.07 18.75
N MET A 144 -11.47 5.07 19.09
CA MET A 144 -10.33 4.89 19.99
C MET A 144 -10.70 5.31 21.41
N HIS A 145 -11.40 6.44 21.53
CA HIS A 145 -11.72 7.02 22.83
C HIS A 145 -12.96 7.89 22.77
N THR A 146 -13.63 8.01 23.91
CA THR A 146 -14.73 8.93 24.12
C THR A 146 -14.62 9.52 25.53
N HIS A 147 -14.89 10.80 25.68
CA HIS A 147 -14.98 11.42 27.00
C HIS A 147 -16.03 12.50 27.06
N ILE A 148 -16.52 12.76 28.27
CA ILE A 148 -17.43 13.86 28.55
C ILE A 148 -16.60 15.10 28.85
N GLN A 149 -16.81 16.17 28.08
CA GLN A 149 -16.25 17.49 28.35
C GLN A 149 -17.33 18.38 28.97
N SER A 150 -17.03 18.98 30.12
CA SER A 150 -17.88 19.98 30.76
C SER A 150 -17.53 21.37 30.24
N SER A 151 -18.51 22.13 29.74
CA SER A 151 -18.37 23.56 29.51
C SER A 151 -18.47 24.30 30.84
N VAL A 152 -17.40 25.01 31.21
CA VAL A 152 -17.26 25.68 32.51
C VAL A 152 -18.23 26.86 32.70
N LYS A 153 -18.89 27.34 31.64
CA LYS A 153 -19.51 28.68 31.64
C LYS A 153 -21.04 28.76 31.54
N GLU A 154 -21.77 27.79 30.98
CA GLU A 154 -23.26 27.87 30.92
C GLU A 154 -23.91 26.55 30.44
N LEU A 155 -25.20 26.37 30.77
CA LEU A 155 -26.05 25.33 30.18
C LEU A 155 -26.34 25.69 28.72
N GLN A 156 -26.05 24.79 27.79
CA GLN A 156 -26.35 24.99 26.36
C GLN A 156 -27.45 24.02 25.89
N SER A 157 -28.12 24.38 24.80
CA SER A 157 -29.07 23.50 24.15
C SER A 157 -28.34 22.34 23.48
N VAL A 158 -28.74 21.11 23.79
CA VAL A 158 -28.09 19.88 23.38
C VAL A 158 -29.13 18.85 22.92
N TRP A 159 -28.68 17.90 22.11
CA TRP A 159 -29.40 16.66 21.88
C TRP A 159 -29.05 15.67 22.98
N ARG A 160 -30.03 15.33 23.83
CA ARG A 160 -29.91 14.19 24.74
C ARG A 160 -30.14 12.91 23.93
N PHE A 161 -29.12 12.08 23.84
CA PHE A 161 -29.17 10.81 23.11
C PHE A 161 -29.49 9.65 24.08
N PHE A 162 -30.41 8.78 23.68
CA PHE A 162 -30.75 7.53 24.35
C PHE A 162 -30.28 6.39 23.45
N SER A 163 -29.26 5.66 23.91
CA SER A 163 -28.61 4.63 23.12
C SER A 163 -29.21 3.26 23.39
N ASP A 164 -29.51 2.56 22.29
CA ASP A 164 -29.69 1.11 22.20
C ASP A 164 -28.58 0.49 21.30
N CYS A 165 -27.47 1.22 21.09
CA CYS A 165 -26.43 0.85 20.15
C CYS A 165 -25.55 -0.31 20.65
N GLU A 166 -25.35 -1.29 19.77
CA GLU A 166 -24.42 -2.41 19.96
C GLU A 166 -23.02 -2.09 19.41
N GLY A 167 -22.92 -1.17 18.45
CA GLY A 167 -21.66 -0.70 17.84
C GLY A 167 -21.45 -1.16 16.39
N SER A 168 -22.34 -1.99 15.85
CA SER A 168 -22.29 -2.51 14.46
C SER A 168 -23.18 -1.73 13.48
N GLU A 169 -23.94 -0.75 13.96
CA GLU A 169 -24.91 -0.03 13.17
C GLU A 169 -24.26 0.93 12.17
N SER A 170 -25.01 1.27 11.13
CA SER A 170 -24.55 2.16 10.05
C SER A 170 -24.66 3.63 10.42
N ALA A 171 -25.60 4.01 11.29
CA ALA A 171 -25.81 5.39 11.70
C ALA A 171 -26.28 5.51 13.15
N LEU A 172 -25.96 6.62 13.79
CA LEU A 172 -26.27 6.83 15.21
C LEU A 172 -27.80 6.86 15.47
N LEU A 173 -28.58 7.42 14.55
CA LEU A 173 -30.04 7.50 14.67
C LEU A 173 -30.78 6.17 14.40
N THR A 174 -30.09 5.12 13.94
CA THR A 174 -30.73 3.80 13.74
C THR A 174 -30.76 2.96 15.01
N CYS A 175 -29.92 3.28 16.00
CA CYS A 175 -29.80 2.54 17.25
C CYS A 175 -30.05 3.41 18.48
N GLY A 176 -30.76 4.53 18.32
CA GLY A 176 -31.10 5.36 19.45
C GLY A 176 -32.07 6.45 19.10
N SER A 177 -32.54 7.15 20.13
CA SER A 177 -33.47 8.26 20.01
C SER A 177 -32.89 9.53 20.62
N VAL A 178 -33.36 10.67 20.11
CA VAL A 178 -32.90 11.98 20.58
C VAL A 178 -34.04 12.83 21.08
N ARG A 179 -33.77 13.57 22.16
CA ARG A 179 -34.69 14.57 22.70
C ARG A 179 -33.92 15.86 22.99
N GLU A 180 -34.62 16.97 22.87
CA GLU A 180 -34.10 18.27 23.27
C GLU A 180 -33.83 18.31 24.78
N SER A 181 -32.71 18.88 25.18
CA SER A 181 -32.35 19.08 26.58
C SER A 181 -31.39 20.26 26.72
N MET A 182 -31.19 20.70 27.96
CA MET A 182 -30.08 21.57 28.34
C MET A 182 -29.00 20.75 29.06
N SER A 183 -27.73 20.98 28.75
CA SER A 183 -26.60 20.40 29.48
C SER A 183 -25.36 21.27 29.34
N ASP A 184 -24.54 21.26 30.39
CA ASP A 184 -23.18 21.79 30.40
C ASP A 184 -22.15 20.72 30.00
N LYS A 185 -22.60 19.51 29.63
CA LYS A 185 -21.74 18.37 29.30
C LYS A 185 -21.97 17.93 27.86
N THR A 186 -20.89 17.84 27.11
CA THR A 186 -20.89 17.41 25.71
C THR A 186 -19.93 16.25 25.51
N ILE A 187 -20.23 15.39 24.54
CA ILE A 187 -19.38 14.24 24.22
C ILE A 187 -18.28 14.65 23.24
N HIS A 188 -17.07 14.20 23.52
CA HIS A 188 -15.93 14.27 22.60
C HIS A 188 -15.56 12.87 22.15
N VAL A 189 -15.41 12.68 20.84
CA VAL A 189 -15.07 11.39 20.22
C VAL A 189 -13.72 11.50 19.53
N LEU A 190 -12.90 10.46 19.67
CA LEU A 190 -11.62 10.29 19.01
C LEU A 190 -11.64 9.01 18.18
N CYS A 191 -11.45 9.13 16.88
CA CYS A 191 -11.41 8.03 15.92
C CYS A 191 -9.99 7.72 15.44
N SER A 192 -9.76 6.54 14.87
CA SER A 192 -8.44 6.05 14.47
C SER A 192 -7.75 6.86 13.38
N ASP A 193 -8.52 7.44 12.46
CA ASP A 193 -7.96 8.11 11.27
C ASP A 193 -7.43 9.53 11.55
N ILE A 194 -7.40 9.93 12.82
CA ILE A 194 -6.63 11.09 13.25
C ILE A 194 -5.12 10.84 13.20
N MET A 195 -4.68 9.60 13.39
CA MET A 195 -3.27 9.22 13.42
C MET A 195 -2.87 8.69 12.04
N ALA A 196 -1.81 9.27 11.46
CA ALA A 196 -1.29 8.76 10.21
C ALA A 196 -0.56 7.43 10.43
N ARG A 197 -0.82 6.46 9.56
CA ARG A 197 -0.08 5.19 9.56
C ARG A 197 1.37 5.47 9.14
N PRO A 198 2.37 4.95 9.87
CA PRO A 198 3.75 5.17 9.51
C PRO A 198 4.06 4.48 8.19
N THR A 199 4.91 5.13 7.39
CA THR A 199 5.46 4.59 6.15
C THR A 199 6.88 4.14 6.41
N ILE A 200 7.23 2.97 5.89
CA ILE A 200 8.58 2.43 5.91
C ILE A 200 9.21 2.63 4.54
N THR A 201 10.43 3.17 4.51
CA THR A 201 11.23 3.32 3.29
C THR A 201 12.63 2.79 3.55
N VAL A 202 13.12 1.93 2.67
CA VAL A 202 14.48 1.39 2.78
C VAL A 202 15.36 2.15 1.79
N LEU A 203 16.40 2.78 2.31
CA LEU A 203 17.41 3.46 1.52
C LEU A 203 18.58 2.50 1.34
N ALA A 204 18.49 1.69 0.30
CA ALA A 204 19.59 0.89 -0.24
C ALA A 204 20.15 1.58 -1.50
N ASP A 205 21.40 1.28 -1.86
CA ASP A 205 21.99 1.76 -3.11
C ASP A 205 21.11 1.35 -4.31
N ARG A 206 20.85 2.28 -5.24
CA ARG A 206 19.88 2.14 -6.35
C ARG A 206 20.17 0.96 -7.28
N ARG A 207 21.33 0.32 -7.15
CA ARG A 207 21.78 -0.84 -7.92
C ARG A 207 21.10 -2.16 -7.49
N TYR A 208 20.27 -2.15 -6.44
CA TYR A 208 19.66 -3.35 -5.85
C TYR A 208 18.13 -3.30 -5.71
N SER A 209 17.47 -2.30 -6.32
CA SER A 209 16.02 -2.17 -6.31
C SER A 209 15.45 -2.64 -7.64
N ASP A 210 14.90 -3.86 -7.66
CA ASP A 210 14.13 -4.36 -8.79
C ASP A 210 12.69 -3.81 -8.73
N ASP A 211 12.00 -3.73 -9.88
CA ASP A 211 10.65 -3.16 -10.06
C ASP A 211 9.55 -3.97 -9.31
N THR A 212 9.95 -5.01 -8.57
CA THR A 212 9.13 -6.07 -7.96
C THR A 212 8.78 -5.84 -6.47
N LYS A 213 9.04 -4.64 -5.90
CA LYS A 213 8.81 -4.30 -4.47
C LYS A 213 9.65 -5.10 -3.45
N GLN A 214 10.68 -5.81 -3.88
CA GLN A 214 11.61 -6.51 -2.98
C GLN A 214 12.90 -5.71 -2.83
N VAL A 215 13.40 -5.59 -1.60
CA VAL A 215 14.66 -4.91 -1.32
C VAL A 215 15.75 -5.95 -1.13
N LEU A 216 16.69 -6.00 -2.07
CA LEU A 216 17.83 -6.92 -2.02
C LEU A 216 19.04 -6.21 -1.39
N VAL A 217 19.66 -6.86 -0.39
CA VAL A 217 20.81 -6.31 0.32
C VAL A 217 21.92 -7.35 0.36
N PRO A 218 23.08 -7.14 -0.28
CA PRO A 218 24.15 -8.14 -0.25
C PRO A 218 24.66 -8.40 1.16
N GLU A 219 25.23 -9.58 1.39
CA GLU A 219 25.76 -9.95 2.69
C GLU A 219 26.87 -8.98 3.15
N GLY A 220 26.91 -8.68 4.44
CA GLY A 220 27.86 -7.75 5.06
C GLY A 220 27.59 -6.27 4.77
N HIS A 221 26.65 -5.93 3.88
CA HIS A 221 26.31 -4.55 3.60
C HIS A 221 25.42 -3.94 4.69
N SER A 222 25.41 -2.62 4.74
CA SER A 222 24.60 -1.87 5.69
C SER A 222 23.50 -1.11 4.97
N VAL A 223 22.35 -0.98 5.61
CA VAL A 223 21.19 -0.27 5.05
C VAL A 223 20.58 0.70 6.05
N PHE A 224 19.99 1.76 5.53
CA PHE A 224 19.22 2.72 6.32
C PHE A 224 17.74 2.48 6.10
N VAL A 225 17.00 2.32 7.19
CA VAL A 225 15.54 2.20 7.18
C VAL A 225 14.97 3.48 7.75
N ASN A 226 14.23 4.23 6.93
CA ASN A 226 13.56 5.45 7.35
C ASN A 226 12.08 5.17 7.59
N CYS A 227 11.65 5.37 8.83
CA CYS A 227 10.25 5.35 9.24
C CYS A 227 9.74 6.79 9.31
N SER A 228 8.66 7.11 8.60
CA SER A 228 8.08 8.46 8.61
C SER A 228 6.57 8.43 8.79
N VAL A 229 6.00 9.54 9.23
CA VAL A 229 4.55 9.72 9.42
C VAL A 229 4.14 11.08 8.87
N GLU A 230 2.89 11.21 8.39
CA GLU A 230 2.35 12.50 7.99
C GLU A 230 2.31 13.45 9.21
N PRO A 231 2.74 14.72 9.08
CA PRO A 231 2.75 15.69 10.17
C PRO A 231 1.34 15.98 10.72
N ARG A 232 0.99 15.34 11.84
CA ARG A 232 -0.32 15.56 12.50
C ARG A 232 -0.19 15.96 13.95
N PHE A 233 0.70 15.29 14.68
CA PHE A 233 0.99 15.60 16.09
C PHE A 233 2.50 15.68 16.29
N PRO A 234 3.00 16.70 17.01
CA PRO A 234 4.42 16.83 17.28
C PRO A 234 4.91 15.67 18.17
N GLY A 235 6.15 15.26 17.95
CA GLY A 235 6.82 14.25 18.78
C GLY A 235 6.51 12.79 18.39
N GLY A 236 6.49 11.93 19.40
CA GLY A 236 6.42 10.47 19.27
C GLY A 236 7.78 9.79 19.11
N SER A 237 7.75 8.47 18.97
CA SER A 237 8.91 7.61 18.74
C SER A 237 8.58 6.50 17.76
N PHE A 238 9.56 6.05 17.01
CA PHE A 238 9.45 4.90 16.12
C PHE A 238 10.23 3.72 16.70
N SER A 239 9.72 2.52 16.49
CA SER A 239 10.39 1.26 16.79
C SER A 239 10.44 0.42 15.52
N LEU A 240 11.57 -0.22 15.24
CA LEU A 240 11.70 -1.12 14.10
C LEU A 240 11.47 -2.57 14.51
N LEU A 241 10.40 -3.18 14.01
CA LEU A 241 10.02 -4.56 14.32
C LEU A 241 10.44 -5.50 13.19
N PHE A 242 11.16 -6.56 13.55
CA PHE A 242 11.56 -7.64 12.65
C PHE A 242 10.84 -8.95 13.03
N SER A 243 10.17 -9.58 12.08
CA SER A 243 9.32 -10.76 12.32
C SER A 243 10.09 -12.02 12.78
N GLY A 244 11.42 -12.05 12.62
CA GLY A 244 12.30 -13.19 12.97
C GLY A 244 13.28 -12.91 14.12
N ALA A 245 13.09 -11.84 14.91
CA ALA A 245 14.12 -11.31 15.80
C ALA A 245 14.59 -12.27 16.92
N LYS A 246 15.91 -12.52 16.98
CA LYS A 246 16.65 -13.04 18.16
C LYS A 246 17.36 -11.93 18.97
N LYS A 247 17.35 -10.68 18.51
CA LYS A 247 17.99 -9.48 19.10
C LYS A 247 17.05 -8.26 19.07
N PRO A 248 17.30 -7.21 19.91
CA PRO A 248 16.26 -6.28 20.33
C PRO A 248 15.79 -5.26 19.28
N THR A 249 14.50 -4.90 19.41
CA THR A 249 13.81 -3.82 18.72
C THR A 249 14.32 -2.46 19.20
N THR A 250 15.08 -1.76 18.36
CA THR A 250 15.55 -0.40 18.65
C THR A 250 14.39 0.59 18.50
N SER A 251 14.24 1.48 19.48
CA SER A 251 13.31 2.62 19.44
C SER A 251 14.08 3.92 19.34
N GLN A 252 13.61 4.84 18.50
CA GLN A 252 14.18 6.16 18.27
C GLN A 252 13.11 7.24 18.41
N LYS A 253 13.49 8.38 18.98
CA LYS A 253 12.59 9.53 19.03
C LYS A 253 12.37 10.07 17.62
N SER A 254 11.14 10.50 17.35
CA SER A 254 10.78 11.16 16.10
C SER A 254 11.52 12.49 15.99
N SER A 255 12.23 12.69 14.88
CA SER A 255 12.82 13.96 14.45
C SER A 255 12.17 14.37 13.13
N ASN A 256 11.50 15.53 13.13
CA ASN A 256 10.73 16.01 11.98
C ASN A 256 9.78 14.94 11.40
N TYR A 257 9.00 14.29 12.28
CA TYR A 257 8.04 13.22 11.93
C TYR A 257 8.68 11.98 11.28
N SER A 258 9.98 11.76 11.51
CA SER A 258 10.72 10.62 10.96
C SER A 258 11.77 10.08 11.94
N ALA A 259 12.21 8.85 11.73
CA ALA A 259 13.34 8.26 12.43
C ALA A 259 14.07 7.28 11.50
N VAL A 260 15.40 7.33 11.53
CA VAL A 260 16.27 6.55 10.63
C VAL A 260 17.04 5.51 11.42
N PHE A 261 16.80 4.24 11.13
CA PHE A 261 17.47 3.09 11.74
C PHE A 261 18.62 2.63 10.85
N PHE A 262 19.78 2.35 11.45
CA PHE A 262 20.94 1.83 10.75
C PHE A 262 21.11 0.35 11.07
N LEU A 263 20.97 -0.50 10.04
CA LEU A 263 21.23 -1.93 10.12
C LEU A 263 22.63 -2.18 9.53
N GLN A 264 23.54 -2.72 10.34
CA GLN A 264 24.94 -2.98 9.97
C GLN A 264 25.17 -4.48 9.76
N ASN A 265 26.08 -4.82 8.84
CA ASN A 265 26.55 -6.18 8.60
C ASN A 265 25.43 -7.20 8.40
N PHE A 266 24.51 -6.87 7.47
CA PHE A 266 23.32 -7.66 7.21
C PHE A 266 23.68 -9.08 6.74
N ASN A 267 23.06 -10.10 7.33
CA ASN A 267 23.35 -11.52 7.03
C ASN A 267 22.06 -12.33 6.78
N GLN A 268 22.20 -13.59 6.35
CA GLN A 268 21.06 -14.45 6.00
C GLN A 268 20.04 -14.62 7.14
N ALA A 269 20.47 -14.58 8.40
CA ALA A 269 19.58 -14.73 9.56
C ALA A 269 18.73 -13.47 9.83
N GLU A 270 19.07 -12.35 9.21
CA GLU A 270 18.36 -11.07 9.31
C GLU A 270 17.44 -10.84 8.10
N SER A 271 17.43 -11.75 7.12
CA SER A 271 16.46 -11.71 6.03
C SER A 271 15.04 -11.96 6.54
N GLY A 272 14.09 -11.10 6.13
CA GLY A 272 12.68 -11.25 6.49
C GLY A 272 11.89 -9.95 6.45
N ASN A 273 10.78 -9.94 7.20
CA ASN A 273 9.81 -8.84 7.20
C ASN A 273 10.13 -7.80 8.28
N TYR A 274 10.26 -6.55 7.84
CA TYR A 274 10.48 -5.37 8.68
C TYR A 274 9.26 -4.46 8.66
N SER A 275 8.88 -3.91 9.81
CA SER A 275 7.79 -2.94 9.92
C SER A 275 8.11 -1.86 10.94
N CYS A 276 7.65 -0.64 10.68
CA CYS A 276 7.79 0.49 11.60
C CYS A 276 6.59 0.55 12.53
N VAL A 277 6.84 0.71 13.81
CA VAL A 277 5.81 0.93 14.84
C VAL A 277 5.97 2.35 15.36
N TYR A 278 4.98 3.20 15.14
CA TYR A 278 4.96 4.57 15.64
C TYR A 278 4.17 4.66 16.94
N HIS A 279 4.82 5.20 17.97
CA HIS A 279 4.25 5.46 19.28
C HIS A 279 4.09 6.97 19.48
N ASN A 280 2.91 7.44 19.86
CA ASN A 280 2.72 8.83 20.22
C ASN A 280 1.73 8.98 21.38
N THR A 281 1.88 10.04 22.15
CA THR A 281 0.97 10.39 23.23
C THR A 281 0.21 11.65 22.84
N VAL A 282 -1.09 11.52 22.58
CA VAL A 282 -1.97 12.64 22.21
C VAL A 282 -3.02 12.80 23.29
N HIS A 283 -3.14 14.01 23.86
CA HIS A 283 -4.06 14.31 24.96
C HIS A 283 -4.05 13.26 26.10
N GLN A 284 -2.85 12.91 26.60
CA GLN A 284 -2.63 11.94 27.68
C GLN A 284 -2.95 10.47 27.35
N HIS A 285 -3.23 10.15 26.08
CA HIS A 285 -3.46 8.78 25.63
C HIS A 285 -2.31 8.30 24.76
N ASN A 286 -1.84 7.08 25.04
CA ASN A 286 -0.76 6.46 24.29
C ASN A 286 -1.33 5.66 23.11
N PHE A 287 -0.77 5.90 21.94
CA PHE A 287 -1.20 5.28 20.71
C PHE A 287 -0.03 4.59 20.04
N THR A 288 -0.32 3.48 19.37
CA THR A 288 0.67 2.67 18.67
C THR A 288 0.11 2.19 17.34
N PHE A 289 0.81 2.47 16.24
CA PHE A 289 0.41 2.09 14.89
C PHE A 289 1.55 1.44 14.14
N GLN A 290 1.26 0.34 13.44
CA GLN A 290 2.25 -0.43 12.68
C GLN A 290 2.08 -0.18 11.17
N SER A 291 3.20 -0.03 10.48
CA SER A 291 3.25 0.09 9.02
C SER A 291 2.94 -1.24 8.34
N LYS A 292 2.66 -1.19 7.04
CA LYS A 292 2.80 -2.40 6.20
C LYS A 292 4.26 -2.86 6.25
N ALA A 293 4.48 -4.17 6.27
CA ALA A 293 5.83 -4.71 6.30
C ALA A 293 6.50 -4.62 4.92
N VAL A 294 7.80 -4.40 4.91
CA VAL A 294 8.68 -4.55 3.75
C VAL A 294 9.54 -5.79 3.97
N HIS A 295 9.65 -6.61 2.92
CA HIS A 295 10.52 -7.77 2.91
C HIS A 295 11.91 -7.37 2.44
N ILE A 296 12.92 -7.67 3.25
CA ILE A 296 14.33 -7.44 2.94
C ILE A 296 15.01 -8.80 2.83
N THR A 297 15.64 -9.06 1.69
CA THR A 297 16.27 -10.34 1.39
C THR A 297 17.75 -10.15 1.13
N VAL A 298 18.56 -11.07 1.66
CA VAL A 298 19.94 -11.21 1.22
C VAL A 298 19.93 -12.15 0.02
N PRO A 299 20.23 -11.66 -1.21
CA PRO A 299 20.37 -12.56 -2.33
C PRO A 299 21.57 -13.47 -2.07
N GLU A 300 21.42 -14.75 -2.36
CA GLU A 300 22.57 -15.66 -2.45
C GLU A 300 23.44 -15.19 -3.62
N SER A 301 24.41 -14.30 -3.38
CA SER A 301 25.28 -13.86 -4.47
C SER A 301 26.18 -15.02 -4.86
N ARG A 302 25.90 -15.60 -6.02
CA ARG A 302 26.90 -16.37 -6.74
C ARG A 302 27.77 -15.36 -7.46
N ASP A 303 28.87 -14.97 -6.83
CA ASP A 303 29.89 -14.10 -7.44
C ASP A 303 30.55 -14.76 -8.65
N ILE A 304 30.23 -16.04 -8.91
CA ILE A 304 30.71 -16.85 -10.01
C ILE A 304 29.53 -17.54 -10.72
N MET A 305 29.62 -17.74 -12.04
CA MET A 305 28.72 -18.62 -12.79
C MET A 305 29.49 -19.43 -13.84
N LEU A 306 28.87 -20.51 -14.32
CA LEU A 306 29.34 -21.26 -15.49
C LEU A 306 28.34 -21.08 -16.63
N ASP A 307 28.84 -20.76 -17.82
CA ASP A 307 28.06 -20.68 -19.05
C ASP A 307 28.48 -21.80 -20.01
N ASP A 308 27.54 -22.66 -20.40
CA ASP A 308 27.77 -23.75 -21.35
C ASP A 308 27.47 -23.37 -22.81
N GLY A 309 27.14 -22.11 -23.07
CA GLY A 309 26.84 -21.59 -24.40
C GLY A 309 25.48 -22.06 -24.93
N GLN A 310 24.62 -22.65 -24.09
CA GLN A 310 23.26 -23.02 -24.45
C GLN A 310 22.24 -22.03 -23.88
N GLN A 311 21.26 -21.65 -24.70
CA GLN A 311 20.15 -20.82 -24.28
C GLN A 311 19.19 -21.65 -23.40
N ARG A 312 19.33 -21.54 -22.08
CA ARG A 312 18.46 -22.20 -21.09
C ARG A 312 17.55 -21.19 -20.40
N SER A 313 16.51 -21.69 -19.71
CA SER A 313 15.68 -20.83 -18.85
C SER A 313 16.50 -20.35 -17.64
N ASP A 314 16.17 -19.17 -17.11
CA ASP A 314 16.97 -18.44 -16.10
C ASP A 314 17.25 -19.21 -14.79
N ASP A 315 16.54 -20.31 -14.52
CA ASP A 315 16.67 -21.14 -13.31
C ASP A 315 17.47 -22.44 -13.51
N ALA A 316 17.98 -22.71 -14.72
CA ALA A 316 18.70 -23.95 -14.99
C ALA A 316 20.12 -23.95 -14.41
N LYS A 317 20.39 -24.86 -13.46
CA LYS A 317 21.71 -25.01 -12.83
C LYS A 317 22.75 -25.53 -13.84
N VAL A 318 23.65 -24.66 -14.30
CA VAL A 318 24.78 -25.00 -15.17
C VAL A 318 25.99 -25.38 -14.32
N CYS A 319 26.51 -26.58 -14.51
CA CYS A 319 27.63 -27.13 -13.74
C CYS A 319 28.85 -27.48 -14.61
N SER A 320 28.83 -27.14 -15.89
CA SER A 320 29.99 -27.28 -16.77
C SER A 320 29.95 -26.11 -17.75
N GLY A 321 31.05 -25.40 -17.95
CA GLY A 321 31.04 -24.21 -18.80
C GLY A 321 32.23 -23.29 -18.60
N THR A 322 32.20 -22.16 -19.29
CA THR A 322 33.16 -21.06 -19.14
C THR A 322 32.88 -20.33 -17.83
N LEU A 323 33.92 -20.05 -17.05
CA LEU A 323 33.80 -19.35 -15.77
C LEU A 323 33.64 -17.85 -15.99
N PHE A 324 32.58 -17.30 -15.39
CA PHE A 324 32.35 -15.87 -15.29
C PHE A 324 32.37 -15.47 -13.83
N MET A 325 32.92 -14.29 -13.54
CA MET A 325 32.95 -13.70 -12.20
C MET A 325 32.33 -12.31 -12.22
N ARG A 326 31.74 -11.93 -11.08
CA ARG A 326 31.20 -10.59 -10.84
C ARG A 326 32.15 -9.76 -9.99
N LYS A 327 32.38 -8.51 -10.39
CA LYS A 327 33.04 -7.50 -9.57
C LYS A 327 32.06 -6.36 -9.27
N GLY A 328 31.44 -6.40 -8.09
CA GLY A 328 30.40 -5.44 -7.71
C GLY A 328 29.10 -5.63 -8.50
N PRO A 329 28.32 -4.57 -8.77
CA PRO A 329 27.03 -4.63 -9.49
C PRO A 329 27.17 -4.58 -11.02
N SER A 330 28.40 -4.63 -11.52
CA SER A 330 28.69 -4.63 -12.96
C SER A 330 28.44 -6.01 -13.57
N GLU A 331 28.29 -6.02 -14.90
CA GLU A 331 28.06 -7.19 -15.74
C GLU A 331 29.09 -8.32 -15.48
N MET A 332 28.65 -9.57 -15.64
CA MET A 332 29.49 -10.76 -15.45
C MET A 332 30.51 -10.83 -16.58
N GLN A 333 31.76 -11.08 -16.25
CA GLN A 333 32.82 -11.15 -17.25
C GLN A 333 33.56 -12.47 -17.17
N MET A 334 34.04 -12.94 -18.32
CA MET A 334 34.89 -14.13 -18.42
C MET A 334 36.14 -13.95 -17.56
N VAL A 335 36.74 -15.07 -17.17
CA VAL A 335 37.94 -15.10 -16.33
C VAL A 335 39.06 -15.88 -16.99
N THR A 336 40.29 -15.39 -16.83
CA THR A 336 41.51 -16.01 -17.30
C THR A 336 42.56 -16.16 -16.21
N ALA A 337 43.40 -17.18 -16.37
CA ALA A 337 44.53 -17.49 -15.50
C ALA A 337 45.76 -17.83 -16.37
N GLU A 338 46.11 -16.94 -17.31
CA GLU A 338 47.21 -17.17 -18.25
C GLU A 338 48.55 -17.45 -17.56
N THR A 339 48.80 -16.82 -16.41
CA THR A 339 50.08 -16.89 -15.69
C THR A 339 49.98 -17.55 -14.32
N THR A 340 48.78 -17.72 -13.80
CA THR A 340 48.49 -18.31 -12.49
C THR A 340 48.15 -19.77 -12.74
N GLY A 341 48.70 -20.67 -11.92
CA GLY A 341 48.64 -22.13 -12.13
C GLY A 341 47.26 -22.72 -11.91
N TRP A 342 46.26 -22.31 -12.69
CA TRP A 342 44.91 -22.81 -12.61
C TRP A 342 44.87 -24.32 -12.80
N ASP A 343 44.31 -25.02 -11.82
CA ASP A 343 44.33 -26.47 -11.71
C ASP A 343 43.01 -27.02 -11.16
N LEU A 344 42.97 -28.34 -10.89
CA LEU A 344 41.79 -29.00 -10.34
C LEU A 344 41.39 -28.53 -8.94
N LYS A 345 42.31 -27.96 -8.14
CA LYS A 345 41.98 -27.43 -6.82
C LYS A 345 41.10 -26.20 -6.97
N HIS A 346 41.46 -25.30 -7.88
CA HIS A 346 40.65 -24.13 -8.22
C HIS A 346 39.27 -24.51 -8.74
N ALA A 347 39.23 -25.48 -9.66
CA ALA A 347 37.98 -26.01 -10.18
C ALA A 347 37.10 -26.61 -9.07
N SER A 348 37.68 -27.29 -8.07
CA SER A 348 36.94 -27.89 -6.96
C SER A 348 36.26 -26.83 -6.09
N ILE A 349 36.90 -25.68 -5.86
CA ILE A 349 36.30 -24.53 -5.15
C ILE A 349 35.09 -23.99 -5.92
N VAL A 350 35.21 -23.80 -7.24
CA VAL A 350 34.11 -23.38 -8.12
C VAL A 350 32.92 -24.33 -8.02
N CYS A 351 33.19 -25.63 -8.11
CA CYS A 351 32.16 -26.66 -8.11
C CYS A 351 31.44 -26.72 -6.75
N ARG A 352 32.18 -26.55 -5.65
CA ARG A 352 31.63 -26.48 -4.29
C ARG A 352 30.78 -25.23 -4.10
N GLN A 353 31.28 -24.06 -4.50
CA GLN A 353 30.59 -22.77 -4.39
C GLN A 353 29.27 -22.75 -5.21
N LEU A 354 29.23 -23.43 -6.35
CA LEU A 354 28.01 -23.60 -7.17
C LEU A 354 27.14 -24.79 -6.72
N GLY A 355 27.60 -25.60 -5.77
CA GLY A 355 26.92 -26.82 -5.31
C GLY A 355 26.80 -27.90 -6.38
N CYS A 356 27.74 -27.96 -7.32
CA CYS A 356 27.78 -28.86 -8.46
C CYS A 356 28.56 -30.17 -8.20
N GLY A 357 29.05 -30.40 -6.98
CA GLY A 357 29.80 -31.59 -6.60
C GLY A 357 31.30 -31.44 -6.83
N GLU A 358 31.97 -32.54 -7.18
CA GLU A 358 33.42 -32.58 -7.39
C GLU A 358 33.81 -32.16 -8.82
N ALA A 359 34.94 -31.46 -8.94
CA ALA A 359 35.49 -31.08 -10.23
C ALA A 359 36.10 -32.30 -10.94
N VAL A 360 35.81 -32.46 -12.23
CA VAL A 360 36.32 -33.59 -13.03
C VAL A 360 37.45 -33.14 -13.92
N SER A 361 37.29 -31.97 -14.54
CA SER A 361 38.29 -31.41 -15.43
C SER A 361 38.25 -29.90 -15.41
N THR A 362 39.38 -29.32 -15.75
CA THR A 362 39.47 -27.91 -16.10
C THR A 362 40.36 -27.76 -17.32
N SER A 363 40.02 -26.80 -18.18
CA SER A 363 40.78 -26.52 -19.38
C SER A 363 40.78 -25.02 -19.68
N LYS A 364 41.64 -24.61 -20.61
CA LYS A 364 41.66 -23.26 -21.15
C LYS A 364 41.00 -23.27 -22.52
N THR A 365 39.94 -22.50 -22.70
CA THR A 365 39.25 -22.34 -23.98
C THR A 365 39.89 -21.19 -24.75
N LYS A 366 40.37 -21.45 -25.96
CA LYS A 366 40.96 -20.43 -26.83
C LYS A 366 39.85 -19.66 -27.55
N LEU A 367 39.82 -18.35 -27.36
CA LEU A 367 38.95 -17.41 -28.06
C LEU A 367 39.58 -16.98 -29.40
N GLN A 368 38.73 -16.57 -30.34
CA GLN A 368 39.18 -16.14 -31.67
C GLN A 368 39.91 -14.78 -31.64
N THR A 369 39.58 -13.93 -30.67
CA THR A 369 40.13 -12.59 -30.49
C THR A 369 40.47 -12.34 -29.03
N PHE A 370 41.27 -11.30 -28.76
CA PHE A 370 41.44 -10.79 -27.39
C PHE A 370 40.14 -10.14 -26.93
N VAL A 371 39.63 -10.58 -25.80
CA VAL A 371 38.42 -10.04 -25.19
C VAL A 371 38.77 -9.44 -23.84
N SER A 372 38.08 -8.35 -23.47
CA SER A 372 38.16 -7.80 -22.12
C SER A 372 37.61 -8.82 -21.13
N MET A 373 38.39 -9.17 -20.12
CA MET A 373 38.05 -10.19 -19.13
C MET A 373 38.81 -9.96 -17.82
N TRP A 374 38.46 -10.71 -16.78
CA TRP A 374 39.16 -10.64 -15.50
C TRP A 374 40.35 -11.60 -15.48
N ARG A 375 41.53 -11.11 -15.11
CA ARG A 375 42.65 -11.98 -14.76
C ARG A 375 42.57 -12.34 -13.29
N PHE A 376 42.60 -13.63 -13.00
CA PHE A 376 42.50 -14.17 -11.66
C PHE A 376 43.87 -14.50 -11.09
N PHE A 377 44.16 -13.95 -9.91
CA PHE A 377 45.34 -14.24 -9.12
C PHE A 377 44.91 -14.97 -7.86
N SER A 378 45.53 -16.12 -7.60
CA SER A 378 45.17 -16.97 -6.47
C SER A 378 46.38 -17.59 -5.80
N ASP A 379 46.25 -17.70 -4.47
CA ASP A 379 47.07 -18.53 -3.61
C ASP A 379 46.23 -19.68 -3.01
N CYS A 380 45.18 -20.09 -3.73
CA CYS A 380 44.21 -21.08 -3.26
C CYS A 380 44.83 -22.48 -3.12
N ASP A 381 44.56 -23.14 -2.00
CA ASP A 381 45.07 -24.48 -1.67
C ASP A 381 44.04 -25.61 -1.90
N GLY A 382 42.75 -25.26 -2.10
CA GLY A 382 41.63 -26.17 -2.37
C GLY A 382 40.52 -26.30 -1.28
N PRO A 383 40.76 -26.10 0.03
CA PRO A 383 39.73 -26.25 1.05
C PRO A 383 38.80 -25.05 1.20
N GLU A 384 39.04 -23.96 0.48
CA GLU A 384 38.28 -22.72 0.56
C GLU A 384 36.81 -22.89 0.15
N ALA A 385 35.95 -22.01 0.67
CA ALA A 385 34.51 -22.03 0.39
C ALA A 385 34.17 -21.28 -0.90
N ALA A 386 34.88 -20.18 -1.19
CA ALA A 386 34.73 -19.40 -2.42
C ALA A 386 36.08 -19.02 -3.04
N LEU A 387 36.10 -18.78 -4.36
CA LEU A 387 37.32 -18.38 -5.08
C LEU A 387 37.87 -17.01 -4.63
N LEU A 388 36.98 -16.09 -4.25
CA LEU A 388 37.37 -14.75 -3.82
C LEU A 388 37.90 -14.70 -2.38
N ASP A 389 37.84 -15.80 -1.63
CA ASP A 389 38.43 -15.90 -0.28
C ASP A 389 39.97 -16.02 -0.35
N CYS A 390 40.48 -16.60 -1.44
CA CYS A 390 41.90 -16.92 -1.64
C CYS A 390 42.49 -16.30 -2.92
N GLY A 391 41.74 -15.43 -3.59
CA GLY A 391 42.15 -14.81 -4.84
C GLY A 391 41.49 -13.47 -5.10
N HIS A 392 42.05 -12.75 -6.06
CA HIS A 392 41.55 -11.45 -6.51
C HIS A 392 41.57 -11.33 -8.03
N ILE A 393 40.80 -10.38 -8.55
CA ILE A 393 40.60 -10.15 -9.98
C ILE A 393 40.99 -8.73 -10.42
N GLU A 394 41.69 -8.65 -11.54
CA GLU A 394 42.11 -7.40 -12.19
C GLU A 394 41.68 -7.36 -13.66
N GLU A 395 41.45 -6.15 -14.20
CA GLU A 395 41.07 -5.97 -15.61
C GLU A 395 42.19 -6.45 -16.53
N TRP A 396 41.84 -7.24 -17.54
CA TRP A 396 42.82 -7.81 -18.46
C TRP A 396 42.23 -8.03 -19.85
N PHE A 397 43.10 -8.34 -20.80
CA PHE A 397 42.73 -8.75 -22.15
C PHE A 397 43.45 -10.05 -22.46
N SER A 398 42.68 -11.09 -22.79
CA SER A 398 43.25 -12.40 -23.13
C SER A 398 42.43 -13.07 -24.23
N PRO A 399 43.04 -13.93 -25.06
CA PRO A 399 42.34 -14.79 -26.00
C PRO A 399 42.09 -16.18 -25.39
N ALA A 400 42.10 -16.33 -24.07
CA ALA A 400 41.89 -17.60 -23.38
C ALA A 400 41.04 -17.43 -22.12
N ALA A 401 39.99 -18.24 -21.99
CA ALA A 401 39.11 -18.26 -20.82
C ALA A 401 39.19 -19.59 -20.07
N ILE A 402 38.86 -19.59 -18.79
CA ILE A 402 38.82 -20.79 -17.96
C ILE A 402 37.52 -21.55 -18.21
N GLN A 403 37.65 -22.87 -18.41
CA GLN A 403 36.53 -23.80 -18.49
C GLN A 403 36.60 -24.82 -17.36
N VAL A 404 35.48 -25.02 -16.69
CA VAL A 404 35.32 -25.96 -15.58
C VAL A 404 34.23 -26.95 -15.93
N SER A 405 34.49 -28.24 -15.70
CA SER A 405 33.50 -29.29 -15.86
C SER A 405 33.37 -30.13 -14.59
N THR A 406 32.11 -30.39 -14.23
CA THR A 406 31.74 -31.22 -13.06
C THR A 406 31.18 -32.56 -13.50
N GLN A 407 31.14 -33.49 -12.55
CA GLN A 407 30.28 -34.66 -12.64
C GLN A 407 28.93 -34.30 -12.03
N ILE A 408 27.90 -34.15 -12.87
CA ILE A 408 26.53 -34.12 -12.34
C ILE A 408 26.20 -35.53 -11.84
N GLN A 409 26.22 -35.74 -10.53
CA GLN A 409 25.73 -36.99 -9.95
C GLN A 409 24.20 -37.01 -10.02
N PHE A 410 23.64 -37.66 -11.05
CA PHE A 410 22.26 -38.11 -11.01
C PHE A 410 22.18 -39.39 -10.17
N LYS A 411 21.61 -39.30 -8.98
CA LYS A 411 21.32 -40.46 -8.13
C LYS A 411 20.04 -41.14 -8.65
N LEU A 412 20.16 -42.09 -9.56
CA LEU A 412 19.06 -42.98 -9.94
C LEU A 412 19.04 -44.18 -9.01
N ASP A 413 18.12 -44.19 -8.04
CA ASP A 413 17.89 -45.35 -7.15
C ASP A 413 16.96 -46.33 -7.88
N ASN A 414 17.52 -47.40 -8.44
CA ASN A 414 16.73 -48.47 -9.05
C ASN A 414 16.88 -49.73 -8.21
N ARG A 415 15.85 -50.06 -7.41
CA ARG A 415 15.81 -51.31 -6.65
C ARG A 415 15.28 -52.42 -7.55
N ASP A 416 16.13 -53.39 -7.83
CA ASP A 416 15.69 -54.64 -8.46
C ASP A 416 15.10 -55.60 -7.41
N ARG A 417 14.33 -56.61 -7.86
CA ARG A 417 13.58 -57.55 -6.99
C ARG A 417 14.43 -58.32 -5.97
N ASP A 418 15.75 -58.36 -6.14
CA ASP A 418 16.71 -59.02 -5.25
C ASP A 418 17.36 -58.07 -4.22
N ASN A 419 16.88 -56.83 -4.09
CA ASN A 419 17.35 -55.85 -3.12
C ASN A 419 18.86 -55.52 -3.23
N LYS A 420 19.46 -55.75 -4.40
CA LYS A 420 20.82 -55.33 -4.73
C LYS A 420 20.78 -53.92 -5.27
N GLN A 421 21.52 -53.02 -4.62
CA GLN A 421 21.64 -51.63 -5.04
C GLN A 421 22.70 -51.54 -6.15
N HIS A 422 22.27 -51.30 -7.38
CA HIS A 422 23.17 -51.07 -8.50
C HIS A 422 23.36 -49.57 -8.73
N ILE A 423 24.57 -49.08 -8.48
CA ILE A 423 24.97 -47.70 -8.75
C ILE A 423 25.47 -47.63 -10.19
N TYR A 424 24.73 -46.95 -11.06
CA TYR A 424 25.14 -46.69 -12.44
C TYR A 424 25.72 -45.28 -12.54
N TYR A 425 26.97 -45.19 -13.02
CA TYR A 425 27.61 -43.91 -13.34
C TYR A 425 27.43 -43.65 -14.84
N VAL A 426 26.65 -42.62 -15.20
CA VAL A 426 26.51 -42.21 -16.60
C VAL A 426 27.49 -41.08 -16.87
N SER A 427 28.52 -41.36 -17.66
CA SER A 427 29.34 -40.35 -18.32
C SER A 427 28.59 -39.89 -19.57
N GLN A 428 28.25 -38.60 -19.66
CA GLN A 428 28.09 -37.99 -20.99
C GLN A 428 29.49 -37.89 -21.59
N ARG A 429 29.65 -38.48 -22.78
CA ARG A 429 30.90 -38.49 -23.54
C ARG A 429 30.97 -37.31 -24.48
#